data_AF-A0A7J3T4G5-F1
#
_entry.id   AF-A0A7J3T4G5-F1
#
_cell.length_a   1.000
_cell.length_b   1.000
_cell.length_c   1.000
_cell.angle_alpha   90.00
_cell.angle_beta   90.00
_cell.angle_gamma   90.00
#
_symmetry.space_group_name_H-M   'P 1'
#
loop_
_entity.id
_entity.type
_entity.pdbx_description
1 polymer ?
#
loop_
_entity_poly.entity_id
_entity_poly.type
_entity_poly.pdbx_seq_one_letter_code
_entity_poly.pdbx_strand_id
1 'polypeptide(L)'
;MVKLVAGNKTIECKLVVFDKDGTLVDLCRVLFALARARRTTVEKHGGSRVADLWEKTVGVDLTHDKMDYAGPLATLPRQQEILVASVAFYLTGYSWEEAKKRVDKAYNEAD
;
A
#
# COMPACT_ATOMS: atom_id res chain seq x y z
N MET A 1 11.48 -28.94 1.76
CA MET A 1 11.37 -27.76 0.88
C MET A 1 10.25 -28.00 -0.09
N VAL A 2 9.44 -26.98 -0.35
CA VAL A 2 8.34 -27.04 -1.34
C VAL A 2 8.85 -26.47 -2.65
N LYS A 3 8.48 -27.07 -3.79
CA LYS A 3 8.79 -26.55 -5.11
C LYS A 3 7.53 -26.02 -5.76
N LEU A 4 7.53 -24.74 -6.11
CA LEU A 4 6.47 -24.11 -6.89
C LEU A 4 6.85 -24.19 -8.37
N VAL A 5 5.97 -24.76 -9.20
CA VAL A 5 6.14 -24.82 -10.65
C VAL A 5 5.11 -23.90 -11.31
N ALA A 6 5.58 -22.87 -12.01
CA ALA A 6 4.75 -21.90 -12.72
C ALA A 6 5.18 -21.87 -14.20
N GLY A 7 4.49 -22.64 -15.05
CA GLY A 7 4.90 -22.85 -16.44
C GLY A 7 6.26 -23.52 -16.51
N ASN A 8 7.24 -22.84 -17.12
CA ASN A 8 8.63 -23.31 -17.23
C ASN A 8 9.54 -22.87 -16.07
N LYS A 9 9.00 -22.20 -15.05
CA LYS A 9 9.78 -21.73 -13.89
C LYS A 9 9.56 -22.66 -12.70
N THR A 10 10.66 -23.03 -12.05
CA THR A 10 10.65 -23.74 -10.76
C THR A 10 11.26 -22.84 -9.69
N ILE A 11 10.54 -22.63 -8.60
CA ILE A 11 10.97 -21.79 -7.48
C ILE A 11 11.04 -22.67 -6.22
N GLU A 12 12.18 -22.65 -5.55
CA GLU A 12 12.34 -23.34 -4.26
C GLU A 12 11.82 -22.45 -3.13
N CYS A 13 10.86 -22.98 -2.38
CA CYS A 13 10.16 -22.26 -1.33
C CYS A 13 10.34 -22.99 0.02
N LYS A 14 10.48 -22.20 1.09
CA LYS A 14 10.41 -22.70 2.46
C LYS A 14 8.96 -22.96 2.89
N LEU A 15 8.03 -22.12 2.42
CA LEU A 15 6.60 -22.16 2.70
C LEU A 15 5.84 -21.59 1.50
N VAL A 16 4.65 -22.11 1.23
CA VAL A 16 3.69 -21.55 0.27
C VAL A 16 2.36 -21.44 1.00
N VAL A 17 1.75 -20.26 0.98
CA VAL A 17 0.42 -20.01 1.54
C VAL A 17 -0.48 -19.64 0.37
N PHE A 18 -1.56 -20.38 0.19
CA PHE A 18 -2.54 -20.14 -0.87
C PHE A 18 -3.65 -19.25 -0.33
N ASP A 19 -4.02 -18.22 -1.08
CA ASP A 19 -5.25 -17.49 -0.80
C ASP A 19 -6.47 -18.39 -1.07
N LYS A 20 -7.60 -18.06 -0.45
CA LYS A 20 -8.84 -18.86 -0.48
C LYS A 20 -9.39 -19.04 -1.90
N ASP A 21 -9.12 -18.10 -2.79
CA ASP A 21 -9.57 -18.12 -4.20
C ASP A 21 -8.57 -18.85 -5.13
N GLY A 22 -7.46 -19.37 -4.60
CA GLY A 22 -6.42 -20.06 -5.35
C GLY A 22 -5.36 -19.12 -5.94
N THR A 23 -5.42 -17.81 -5.67
CA THR A 23 -4.41 -16.85 -6.10
C THR A 23 -3.12 -17.05 -5.31
N LEU A 24 -2.00 -17.08 -6.04
CA LEU A 24 -0.66 -17.12 -5.45
C LEU A 24 0.09 -15.83 -5.80
N VAL A 25 0.46 -15.09 -4.76
CA VAL A 25 1.21 -13.83 -4.88
C VAL A 25 2.44 -13.85 -4.00
N ASP A 26 3.49 -13.18 -4.45
CA ASP A 26 4.54 -12.70 -3.56
C ASP A 26 4.00 -11.45 -2.85
N LEU A 27 3.29 -11.68 -1.73
CA LEU A 27 2.55 -10.64 -1.02
C LEU A 27 3.46 -9.45 -0.66
N CYS A 28 4.67 -9.72 -0.19
CA CYS A 28 5.62 -8.67 0.17
C CYS A 28 5.93 -7.76 -1.02
N ARG A 29 6.24 -8.34 -2.18
CA ARG A 29 6.55 -7.56 -3.39
C ARG A 29 5.34 -6.78 -3.89
N VAL A 30 4.15 -7.39 -3.85
CA VAL A 30 2.90 -6.74 -4.27
C VAL A 30 2.60 -5.54 -3.38
N LEU A 31 2.70 -5.68 -2.06
CA LEU A 31 2.43 -4.58 -1.13
C LEU A 31 3.42 -3.42 -1.31
N PHE A 32 4.71 -3.69 -1.51
CA PHE A 32 5.68 -2.61 -1.79
C PHE A 32 5.46 -1.93 -3.14
N ALA A 33 5.07 -2.67 -4.18
CA ALA A 33 4.71 -2.09 -5.46
C ALA A 33 3.49 -1.15 -5.34
N LEU A 34 2.45 -1.60 -4.63
CA LEU A 34 1.26 -0.81 -4.32
C LEU A 34 1.61 0.45 -3.52
N ALA A 35 2.41 0.30 -2.46
CA ALA A 35 2.84 1.41 -1.62
C ALA A 35 3.59 2.49 -2.41
N ARG A 36 4.50 2.09 -3.32
CA ARG A 36 5.22 3.03 -4.20
C ARG A 36 4.30 3.75 -5.19
N ALA A 37 3.34 3.04 -5.79
CA ALA A 37 2.36 3.63 -6.69
C ALA A 37 1.51 4.69 -5.98
N ARG A 38 0.95 4.34 -4.82
CA ARG A 38 0.13 5.25 -4.01
C ARG A 38 0.95 6.42 -3.45
N ARG A 39 2.18 6.19 -2.98
CA ARG A 39 3.07 7.26 -2.51
C ARG A 39 3.29 8.33 -3.58
N THR A 40 3.48 7.90 -4.82
CA THR A 40 3.70 8.79 -5.98
C THR A 40 2.48 9.68 -6.24
N THR A 41 1.27 9.09 -6.25
CA THR A 41 0.05 9.87 -6.48
C THR A 41 -0.33 10.73 -5.28
N VAL A 42 -0.12 10.26 -4.05
CA VAL A 42 -0.32 11.06 -2.83
C VAL A 42 0.57 12.31 -2.86
N GLU A 43 1.85 12.16 -3.22
CA GLU A 43 2.75 13.30 -3.36
C GLU A 43 2.31 14.26 -4.48
N LYS A 44 1.88 13.74 -5.63
CA LYS A 44 1.32 14.55 -6.71
C LYS A 44 0.12 15.40 -6.25
N HIS A 45 -0.73 14.86 -5.37
CA HIS A 45 -1.97 15.53 -4.93
C HIS A 45 -1.84 16.34 -3.63
N GLY A 46 -0.81 16.13 -2.82
CA GLY A 46 -0.64 16.77 -1.50
C GLY A 46 0.77 17.31 -1.20
N GLY A 47 1.74 17.07 -2.07
CA GLY A 47 3.15 17.42 -1.85
C GLY A 47 3.90 16.43 -0.94
N SER A 48 5.21 16.61 -0.86
CA SER A 48 6.12 15.71 -0.14
C SER A 48 5.77 15.54 1.34
N ARG A 49 5.42 16.65 2.02
CA ARG A 49 5.05 16.61 3.45
C ARG A 49 3.83 15.71 3.73
N VAL A 50 2.83 15.72 2.86
CA VAL A 50 1.66 14.83 2.99
C VAL A 50 2.09 13.39 2.78
N ALA A 51 2.95 13.17 1.79
CA ALA A 51 3.37 11.85 1.39
C ALA A 51 4.26 11.17 2.44
N ASP A 52 5.15 11.93 3.09
CA ASP A 52 5.94 11.46 4.23
C ASP A 52 5.06 11.13 5.45
N LEU A 53 4.01 11.91 5.69
CA LEU A 53 3.06 11.63 6.75
C LEU A 53 2.17 10.43 6.41
N TRP A 54 1.81 10.28 5.14
CA TRP A 54 1.07 9.13 4.63
C TRP A 54 1.83 7.83 4.86
N GLU A 55 3.13 7.77 4.55
CA GLU A 55 3.96 6.57 4.78
C GLU A 55 3.85 6.08 6.23
N LYS A 56 4.01 7.00 7.19
CA LYS A 56 3.86 6.71 8.62
C LYS A 56 2.45 6.27 8.98
N THR A 57 1.44 6.93 8.40
CA THR A 57 0.03 6.71 8.71
C THR A 57 -0.47 5.36 8.21
N VAL A 58 0.06 4.86 7.08
CA VAL A 58 -0.33 3.55 6.52
C VAL A 58 0.62 2.41 6.90
N GLY A 59 1.69 2.70 7.64
CA GLY A 59 2.60 1.69 8.19
C GLY A 59 3.69 1.22 7.23
N VAL A 60 4.21 2.11 6.38
CA VAL A 60 5.32 1.79 5.45
C VAL A 60 6.50 2.75 5.63
N ASP A 61 7.70 2.24 5.40
CA ASP A 61 8.94 3.00 5.26
C ASP A 61 9.59 2.56 3.94
N LEU A 62 9.36 3.35 2.90
CA LEU A 62 9.84 3.04 1.56
C LEU A 62 11.34 3.30 1.38
N THR A 63 11.95 4.07 2.29
CA THR A 63 13.39 4.35 2.25
C THR A 63 14.21 3.14 2.66
N HIS A 64 13.71 2.37 3.64
CA HIS A 64 14.39 1.18 4.17
C HIS A 64 13.73 -0.14 3.76
N ASP A 65 12.78 -0.11 2.82
CA ASP A 65 11.94 -1.25 2.41
C ASP A 65 11.39 -2.02 3.64
N LYS A 66 10.78 -1.29 4.58
CA LYS A 66 10.10 -1.85 5.76
C LYS A 66 8.61 -1.60 5.70
N MET A 67 7.85 -2.57 6.20
CA MET A 67 6.40 -2.51 6.28
C MET A 67 5.94 -3.11 7.59
N ASP A 68 4.99 -2.45 8.24
CA ASP A 68 4.19 -3.06 9.29
C ASP A 68 3.12 -3.93 8.63
N TYR A 69 3.33 -5.25 8.61
CA TYR A 69 2.39 -6.21 8.04
C TYR A 69 1.09 -6.35 8.85
N ALA A 70 1.02 -5.77 10.05
CA ALA A 70 -0.22 -5.61 10.81
C ALA A 70 -0.83 -4.20 10.63
N GLY A 71 -0.17 -3.32 9.88
CA GLY A 71 -0.55 -1.93 9.67
C GLY A 71 -1.62 -1.74 8.58
N PRO A 72 -2.10 -0.49 8.40
CA PRO A 72 -3.25 -0.20 7.55
C PRO A 72 -3.11 -0.66 6.09
N LEU A 73 -1.98 -0.41 5.43
CA LEU A 73 -1.78 -0.79 4.02
C LEU A 73 -1.82 -2.31 3.81
N ALA A 74 -1.39 -3.09 4.80
CA ALA A 74 -1.32 -4.54 4.70
C ALA A 74 -2.64 -5.24 5.07
N THR A 75 -3.52 -4.58 5.82
CA THR A 75 -4.66 -5.26 6.49
C THR A 75 -6.02 -4.65 6.19
N LEU A 76 -6.10 -3.36 5.88
CA LEU A 76 -7.39 -2.69 5.70
C LEU A 76 -7.91 -2.86 4.27
N PRO A 77 -9.24 -3.02 4.10
CA PRO A 77 -9.87 -2.78 2.82
C PRO A 77 -9.60 -1.35 2.35
N ARG A 78 -9.46 -1.17 1.03
CA ARG A 78 -9.20 0.13 0.38
C ARG A 78 -10.06 1.28 0.92
N GLN A 79 -11.37 1.06 1.10
CA GLN A 79 -12.29 2.09 1.59
C GLN A 79 -11.93 2.60 3.00
N GLN A 80 -11.43 1.72 3.88
CA GLN A 80 -11.00 2.10 5.22
C GLN A 80 -9.61 2.75 5.19
N GLU A 81 -8.70 2.26 4.34
CA GLU A 81 -7.39 2.87 4.14
C GLU A 81 -7.49 4.30 3.59
N ILE A 82 -8.48 4.61 2.74
CA ILE A 82 -8.75 5.97 2.27
C ILE A 82 -9.01 6.92 3.46
N LEU A 83 -9.73 6.48 4.49
CA LEU A 83 -9.97 7.29 5.69
C LEU A 83 -8.67 7.54 6.46
N VAL A 84 -7.85 6.51 6.62
CA VAL A 84 -6.54 6.58 7.27
C VAL A 84 -5.60 7.53 6.51
N ALA A 85 -5.50 7.39 5.19
CA ALA A 85 -4.71 8.28 4.34
C ALA A 85 -5.22 9.73 4.32
N SER A 86 -6.53 9.94 4.48
CA SER A 86 -7.12 11.29 4.56
C SER A 86 -6.63 12.06 5.79
N VAL A 87 -6.25 11.37 6.86
CA VAL A 87 -5.66 12.00 8.06
C VAL A 87 -4.34 12.68 7.72
N ALA A 88 -3.50 12.09 6.84
CA ALA A 88 -2.24 12.72 6.43
C ALA A 88 -2.47 14.06 5.70
N PHE A 89 -3.46 14.13 4.81
CA PHE A 89 -3.84 15.41 4.18
C PHE A 89 -4.39 16.38 5.23
N TYR A 90 -5.34 15.96 6.06
CA TYR A 90 -5.95 16.83 7.07
C TYR A 90 -4.92 17.46 8.03
N LEU A 91 -3.96 16.66 8.52
CA LEU A 91 -2.90 17.12 9.42
C LEU A 91 -1.88 18.08 8.76
N THR A 92 -1.95 18.25 7.44
CA THR A 92 -1.12 19.24 6.71
C THR A 92 -1.86 20.53 6.35
N GLY A 93 -3.13 20.66 6.74
CA GLY A 93 -3.90 21.90 6.63
C GLY A 93 -5.07 21.85 5.63
N TYR A 94 -5.31 20.72 4.97
CA TYR A 94 -6.50 20.55 4.14
C TYR A 94 -7.76 20.39 5.00
N SER A 95 -8.90 20.90 4.53
CA SER A 95 -10.19 20.57 5.14
C SER A 95 -10.47 19.06 5.04
N TRP A 96 -11.28 18.52 5.94
CA TRP A 96 -11.60 17.07 5.92
C TRP A 96 -12.25 16.63 4.59
N GLU A 97 -13.13 17.46 4.03
CA GLU A 97 -13.77 17.17 2.74
C GLU A 97 -12.75 17.15 1.59
N GLU A 98 -11.85 18.15 1.56
CA GLU A 98 -10.81 18.23 0.55
C GLU A 98 -9.80 17.08 0.67
N ALA A 99 -9.41 16.74 1.90
CA ALA A 99 -8.52 15.62 2.20
C ALA A 99 -9.06 14.30 1.60
N LYS A 100 -10.31 13.96 1.92
CA LYS A 100 -10.97 12.76 1.35
C LYS A 100 -11.01 12.78 -0.18
N LYS A 101 -11.38 13.92 -0.76
CA LYS A 101 -11.47 14.08 -2.23
C LYS A 101 -10.11 13.90 -2.91
N ARG A 102 -9.02 14.38 -2.31
CA ARG A 102 -7.66 14.25 -2.84
C ARG A 102 -7.15 12.81 -2.72
N VAL A 103 -7.39 12.15 -1.59
CA VAL A 103 -7.01 10.74 -1.40
C VAL A 103 -7.76 9.84 -2.37
N ASP A 104 -9.08 10.03 -2.55
CA ASP A 104 -9.87 9.23 -3.48
C ASP A 104 -9.32 9.35 -4.92
N LYS A 105 -8.99 10.57 -5.36
CA LYS A 105 -8.30 10.80 -6.65
C LYS A 105 -6.94 10.12 -6.70
N ALA A 106 -6.12 10.27 -5.68
CA ALA A 106 -4.78 9.67 -5.64
C ALA A 106 -4.83 8.14 -5.73
N TYR A 107 -5.77 7.49 -5.03
CA TYR A 107 -5.92 6.04 -5.05
C TYR A 107 -6.56 5.55 -6.34
N ASN A 108 -7.48 6.30 -6.95
CA ASN A 108 -8.04 5.96 -8.26
C ASN A 108 -7.01 6.10 -9.40
N GLU A 109 -5.98 6.94 -9.23
CA GLU A 109 -4.88 7.08 -10.19
C GLU A 109 -3.77 6.04 -10.00
N ALA A 110 -3.63 5.47 -8.80
CA ALA A 110 -2.55 4.54 -8.46
C ALA A 110 -2.91 3.06 -8.63
N ASP A 111 -4.15 2.69 -8.30
CA ASP A 111 -4.67 1.32 -8.34
C ASP A 111 -5.22 0.98 -9.72
#